data_AF-A0A4P8TGQ8-F1
#
_entry.id   AF-A0A4P8TGQ8-F1
#
_cell.length_a   1.000
_cell.length_b   1.000
_cell.length_c   1.000
_cell.angle_alpha   90.00
_cell.angle_beta   90.00
_cell.angle_gamma   90.00
#
_symmetry.space_group_name_H-M   'P 1'
#
loop_
_entity.id
_entity.type
_entity.pdbx_description
1 polymer ?
#
loop_
_entity_poly.entity_id
_entity_poly.type
_entity_poly.pdbx_seq_one_letter_code
_entity_poly.pdbx_strand_id
1 'polypeptide(L)'
;MSQLSDLVDPAAISLQNPAATWRDVITAAGALLESTGAVDPAYTAAMIRSVEEHGPYIVIAPGFALAHARPDASVHRTAMSVLRPQAPIVFGHESNDPVTLVVALAAADPSAHQQALAALAGILADPARRAALDEAATPEQVLAVLGAERPTASAPSAAAATTATESATVDPDEPTVPSKNLLLTVCGNGLGTSLFLKNTAETVLGTWGWGSLLSVEATDTISAKGRAKEADAILTSGAIAQTLGEVGVPVHVIENFTSTAEVDAALRRLYAV
;
A
#
# COMPACT_ATOMS: atom_id res chain seq x y z
N MET A 1 -5.41 -0.70 -21.30
CA MET A 1 -5.36 -1.25 -19.92
C MET A 1 -6.74 -1.07 -19.33
N SER A 2 -7.30 -2.06 -18.63
CA SER A 2 -8.56 -1.86 -17.91
C SER A 2 -8.35 -0.79 -16.85
N GLN A 3 -9.23 0.20 -16.82
CA GLN A 3 -9.17 1.25 -15.81
C GLN A 3 -9.61 0.67 -14.45
N LEU A 4 -9.17 1.28 -13.35
CA LEU A 4 -9.54 0.80 -12.02
C LEU A 4 -11.06 0.87 -11.79
N SER A 5 -11.72 1.84 -12.44
CA SER A 5 -13.18 1.96 -12.50
C SER A 5 -13.88 0.72 -13.06
N ASP A 6 -13.25 -0.04 -13.95
CA ASP A 6 -13.83 -1.25 -14.53
C ASP A 6 -13.92 -2.40 -13.51
N LEU A 7 -13.16 -2.31 -12.41
CA LEU A 7 -13.16 -3.30 -11.33
C LEU A 7 -14.18 -2.98 -10.23
N VAL A 8 -14.76 -1.76 -10.24
CA VAL A 8 -15.68 -1.28 -9.21
C VAL A 8 -17.08 -1.20 -9.80
N ASP A 9 -17.96 -2.10 -9.37
CA ASP A 9 -19.39 -1.96 -9.65
C ASP A 9 -19.94 -0.76 -8.85
N PRO A 10 -20.78 0.12 -9.43
CA PRO A 10 -21.44 1.18 -8.66
C PRO A 10 -22.17 0.66 -7.41
N ALA A 11 -22.73 -0.55 -7.44
CA ALA A 11 -23.37 -1.20 -6.29
C ALA A 11 -22.36 -1.63 -5.20
N ALA A 12 -21.08 -1.74 -5.53
CA ALA A 12 -20.00 -2.01 -4.59
C ALA A 12 -19.39 -0.72 -3.99
N ILE A 13 -20.08 0.41 -4.09
CA ILE A 13 -19.69 1.69 -3.47
C ILE A 13 -20.68 2.04 -2.36
N SER A 14 -20.18 2.17 -1.12
CA SER A 14 -20.97 2.58 0.03
C SER A 14 -20.35 3.81 0.70
N LEU A 15 -20.98 4.96 0.52
CA LEU A 15 -20.59 6.21 1.15
C LEU A 15 -21.47 6.43 2.39
N GLN A 16 -20.89 6.94 3.48
CA GLN A 16 -21.61 7.15 4.75
C GLN A 16 -22.13 5.83 5.37
N ASN A 17 -21.30 4.78 5.34
CA ASN A 17 -21.63 3.48 5.91
C ASN A 17 -21.63 3.53 7.46
N PRO A 18 -22.61 2.91 8.15
CA PRO A 18 -22.73 2.99 9.61
C PRO A 18 -21.74 2.09 10.39
N ALA A 19 -20.81 1.40 9.70
CA ALA A 19 -19.75 0.64 10.35
C ALA A 19 -19.00 1.48 11.40
N ALA A 20 -18.78 0.91 12.59
CA ALA A 20 -18.21 1.62 13.74
C ALA A 20 -16.86 1.07 14.17
N THR A 21 -16.53 -0.17 13.80
CA THR A 21 -15.26 -0.81 14.11
C THR A 21 -14.53 -1.26 12.86
N TRP A 22 -13.23 -1.54 12.98
CA TRP A 22 -12.45 -2.07 11.86
C TRP A 22 -13.00 -3.41 11.35
N ARG A 23 -13.60 -4.23 12.23
CA ARG A 23 -14.25 -5.49 11.83
C ARG A 23 -15.53 -5.21 11.03
N ASP A 24 -16.33 -4.25 11.47
CA ASP A 24 -17.58 -3.89 10.79
C ASP A 24 -17.30 -3.35 9.38
N VAL A 25 -16.28 -2.51 9.22
CA VAL A 25 -15.98 -1.88 7.93
C VAL A 25 -15.40 -2.89 6.93
N ILE A 26 -14.57 -3.84 7.39
CA ILE A 26 -14.11 -4.94 6.53
C ILE A 26 -15.27 -5.86 6.17
N THR A 27 -16.16 -6.16 7.13
CA THR A 27 -17.36 -6.99 6.88
C THR A 27 -18.27 -6.33 5.85
N ALA A 28 -18.52 -5.03 5.98
CA ALA A 28 -19.36 -4.29 5.05
C ALA A 28 -18.71 -4.17 3.66
N ALA A 29 -17.40 -3.94 3.58
CA ALA A 29 -16.68 -3.93 2.30
C ALA A 29 -16.70 -5.31 1.62
N GLY A 30 -16.54 -6.38 2.39
CA GLY A 30 -16.69 -7.76 1.92
C GLY A 30 -18.10 -8.04 1.38
N ALA A 31 -19.14 -7.63 2.11
CA ALA A 31 -20.53 -7.78 1.67
C ALA A 31 -20.82 -7.05 0.34
N LEU A 32 -20.18 -5.89 0.09
CA LEU A 32 -20.26 -5.19 -1.19
C LEU A 32 -19.67 -6.05 -2.32
N LEU A 33 -18.49 -6.64 -2.14
CA LEU A 33 -17.88 -7.56 -3.11
C LEU A 33 -18.77 -8.79 -3.37
N GLU A 34 -19.30 -9.41 -2.31
CA GLU A 34 -20.19 -10.57 -2.38
C GLU A 34 -21.46 -10.25 -3.19
N SER A 35 -22.04 -9.05 -3.00
CA SER A 35 -23.25 -8.62 -3.73
C SER A 35 -23.06 -8.56 -5.25
N THR A 36 -21.82 -8.41 -5.73
CA THR A 36 -21.47 -8.41 -7.15
C THR A 36 -21.12 -9.79 -7.70
N GLY A 37 -21.22 -10.84 -6.87
CA GLY A 37 -20.80 -12.21 -7.20
C GLY A 37 -19.30 -12.39 -7.40
N ALA A 38 -18.48 -11.43 -6.93
CA ALA A 38 -17.03 -11.48 -7.12
C ALA A 38 -16.34 -12.45 -6.17
N VAL A 39 -16.88 -12.61 -4.96
CA VAL A 39 -16.31 -13.45 -3.91
C VAL A 39 -17.39 -14.18 -3.11
N ASP A 40 -16.99 -15.25 -2.44
CA ASP A 40 -17.78 -15.90 -1.39
C ASP A 40 -17.51 -15.27 -0.01
N PRO A 41 -18.41 -15.46 0.99
CA PRO A 41 -18.22 -14.95 2.36
C PRO A 41 -16.92 -15.39 3.05
N ALA A 42 -16.35 -16.51 2.60
CA ALA A 42 -15.07 -17.01 3.09
C ALA A 42 -13.91 -16.01 2.85
N TYR A 43 -13.98 -15.19 1.80
CA TYR A 43 -12.97 -14.17 1.50
C TYR A 43 -12.97 -13.06 2.56
N THR A 44 -14.15 -12.56 2.91
CA THR A 44 -14.33 -11.57 3.99
C THR A 44 -13.76 -12.08 5.31
N ALA A 45 -14.04 -13.34 5.65
CA ALA A 45 -13.46 -13.98 6.83
C ALA A 45 -11.92 -14.09 6.75
N ALA A 46 -11.35 -14.35 5.56
CA ALA A 46 -9.90 -14.38 5.36
C ALA A 46 -9.25 -12.99 5.55
N MET A 47 -9.89 -11.92 5.08
CA MET A 47 -9.41 -10.54 5.31
C MET A 47 -9.37 -10.22 6.81
N ILE A 48 -10.45 -10.54 7.54
CA ILE A 48 -10.52 -10.29 9.00
C ILE A 48 -9.43 -11.08 9.73
N ARG A 49 -9.32 -12.40 9.48
CA ARG A 49 -8.27 -13.24 10.10
C ARG A 49 -6.87 -12.67 9.84
N SER A 50 -6.61 -12.19 8.62
CA SER A 50 -5.31 -11.62 8.28
C SER A 50 -4.95 -10.41 9.16
N VAL A 51 -5.93 -9.54 9.45
CA VAL A 51 -5.74 -8.38 10.36
C VAL A 51 -5.58 -8.81 11.81
N GLU A 52 -6.29 -9.86 12.25
CA GLU A 52 -6.14 -10.40 13.61
C GLU A 52 -4.75 -11.02 13.83
N GLU A 53 -4.22 -11.70 12.83
CA GLU A 53 -2.92 -12.38 12.89
C GLU A 53 -1.73 -11.43 12.74
N HIS A 54 -1.82 -10.43 11.85
CA HIS A 54 -0.69 -9.59 11.44
C HIS A 54 -0.82 -8.12 11.85
N GLY A 55 -1.86 -7.79 12.63
CA GLY A 55 -2.18 -6.41 12.97
C GLY A 55 -2.71 -5.60 11.78
N PRO A 56 -2.78 -4.25 11.89
CA PRO A 56 -3.40 -3.38 10.90
C PRO A 56 -2.54 -3.15 9.64
N TYR A 57 -1.87 -4.17 9.11
CA TYR A 57 -0.96 -4.07 7.95
C TYR A 57 -1.63 -3.58 6.65
N ILE A 58 -2.96 -3.60 6.61
CA ILE A 58 -3.77 -3.09 5.50
C ILE A 58 -3.94 -1.58 5.53
N VAL A 59 -3.66 -0.92 6.65
CA VAL A 59 -3.64 0.54 6.75
C VAL A 59 -2.28 1.02 6.26
N ILE A 60 -2.24 1.60 5.07
CA ILE A 60 -0.97 1.84 4.34
C ILE A 60 -0.67 3.32 4.08
N ALA A 61 -1.65 4.19 4.32
CA ALA A 61 -1.50 5.63 4.21
C ALA A 61 -2.48 6.32 5.18
N PRO A 62 -2.24 7.59 5.55
CA PRO A 62 -3.12 8.31 6.46
C PRO A 62 -4.56 8.29 5.98
N GLY A 63 -5.47 7.83 6.84
CA GLY A 63 -6.89 7.74 6.53
C GLY A 63 -7.30 6.61 5.57
N PHE A 64 -6.39 5.73 5.16
CA PHE A 64 -6.66 4.78 4.08
C PHE A 64 -6.29 3.33 4.44
N ALA A 65 -7.24 2.41 4.23
CA ALA A 65 -7.02 0.98 4.36
C ALA A 65 -7.35 0.21 3.06
N LEU A 66 -6.48 -0.72 2.71
CA LEU A 66 -6.64 -1.64 1.59
C LEU A 66 -6.93 -3.06 2.10
N ALA A 67 -8.21 -3.38 2.31
CA ALA A 67 -8.63 -4.70 2.76
C ALA A 67 -8.43 -5.74 1.65
N HIS A 68 -7.58 -6.74 1.91
CA HIS A 68 -7.33 -7.83 0.96
C HIS A 68 -6.76 -9.04 1.71
N ALA A 69 -6.93 -10.22 1.12
CA ALA A 69 -6.33 -11.46 1.59
C ALA A 69 -5.59 -12.16 0.45
N ARG A 70 -4.92 -13.27 0.76
CA ARG A 70 -4.38 -14.15 -0.28
C ARG A 70 -5.55 -14.73 -1.08
N PRO A 71 -5.49 -14.74 -2.43
CA PRO A 71 -6.55 -15.34 -3.23
C PRO A 71 -6.63 -16.85 -2.97
N ASP A 72 -7.86 -17.35 -2.89
CA ASP A 72 -8.19 -18.77 -2.79
C ASP A 72 -9.45 -19.06 -3.62
N ALA A 73 -10.04 -20.24 -3.45
CA ALA A 73 -11.23 -20.66 -4.19
C ALA A 73 -12.48 -19.78 -3.95
N SER A 74 -12.46 -18.90 -2.94
CA SER A 74 -13.54 -17.95 -2.66
C SER A 74 -13.52 -16.71 -3.54
N VAL A 75 -12.51 -16.54 -4.42
CA VAL A 75 -12.44 -15.41 -5.36
C VAL A 75 -12.78 -15.88 -6.77
N HIS A 76 -13.92 -15.43 -7.31
CA HIS A 76 -14.44 -15.85 -8.62
C HIS A 76 -13.95 -14.97 -9.76
N ARG A 77 -13.70 -13.69 -9.49
CA ARG A 77 -13.16 -12.71 -10.44
C ARG A 77 -12.51 -11.54 -9.69
N THR A 78 -11.64 -10.82 -10.39
CA THR A 78 -11.07 -9.58 -9.86
C THR A 78 -12.17 -8.51 -9.71
N ALA A 79 -12.25 -7.89 -8.54
CA ALA A 79 -13.21 -6.85 -8.22
C ALA A 79 -12.75 -5.99 -7.03
N MET A 80 -13.32 -4.79 -6.92
CA MET A 80 -13.07 -3.88 -5.82
C MET A 80 -14.38 -3.33 -5.27
N SER A 81 -14.38 -3.03 -3.97
CA SER A 81 -15.42 -2.24 -3.32
C SER A 81 -14.82 -1.01 -2.68
N VAL A 82 -15.57 0.08 -2.65
CA VAL A 82 -15.16 1.33 -1.99
C VAL A 82 -16.14 1.65 -0.88
N LEU A 83 -15.62 1.87 0.32
CA LEU A 83 -16.44 2.13 1.50
C LEU A 83 -15.88 3.31 2.29
N ARG A 84 -16.73 4.33 2.53
CA ARG A 84 -16.46 5.42 3.46
C ARG A 84 -17.40 5.32 4.68
N PRO A 85 -16.89 5.09 5.90
CA PRO A 85 -17.72 5.08 7.10
C PRO A 85 -18.24 6.48 7.45
N GLN A 86 -19.31 6.57 8.24
CA GLN A 86 -19.88 7.85 8.71
C GLN A 86 -18.93 8.59 9.66
N ALA A 87 -18.15 7.84 10.42
CA ALA A 87 -17.13 8.36 11.32
C ALA A 87 -15.79 7.66 11.03
N PRO A 88 -14.65 8.36 11.19
CA PRO A 88 -13.33 7.74 11.08
C PRO A 88 -13.18 6.56 12.05
N ILE A 89 -12.59 5.46 11.59
CA ILE A 89 -12.45 4.21 12.35
C ILE A 89 -11.00 4.01 12.77
N VAL A 90 -10.78 3.69 14.03
CA VAL A 90 -9.45 3.34 14.57
C VAL A 90 -9.16 1.86 14.31
N PHE A 91 -8.08 1.57 13.57
CA PHE A 91 -7.58 0.22 13.31
C PHE A 91 -6.49 -0.21 14.30
N GLY A 92 -5.95 0.72 15.08
CA GLY A 92 -4.80 0.52 15.95
C GLY A 92 -3.46 0.76 15.23
N HIS A 93 -3.45 1.48 14.11
CA HIS A 93 -2.23 1.86 13.41
C HIS A 93 -1.65 3.15 14.02
N GLU A 94 -0.34 3.18 14.30
CA GLU A 94 0.26 4.26 15.12
C GLU A 94 0.16 5.66 14.48
N SER A 95 0.37 5.73 13.17
CA SER A 95 0.56 6.98 12.41
C SER A 95 -0.54 7.29 11.39
N ASN A 96 -1.21 6.26 10.86
CA ASN A 96 -2.16 6.39 9.75
C ASN A 96 -3.64 6.42 10.19
N ASP A 97 -3.91 6.11 11.45
CA ASP A 97 -5.26 6.25 12.01
C ASP A 97 -5.64 7.73 12.20
N PRO A 98 -6.95 8.03 12.20
CA PRO A 98 -8.07 7.11 11.95
C PRO A 98 -8.33 6.92 10.45
N VAL A 99 -8.81 5.73 10.07
CA VAL A 99 -9.18 5.39 8.68
C VAL A 99 -10.52 6.02 8.28
N THR A 100 -10.53 6.72 7.15
CA THR A 100 -11.72 7.38 6.57
C THR A 100 -12.13 6.78 5.23
N LEU A 101 -11.29 5.96 4.61
CA LEU A 101 -11.58 5.29 3.35
C LEU A 101 -11.04 3.86 3.37
N VAL A 102 -11.92 2.91 3.06
CA VAL A 102 -11.58 1.50 2.91
C VAL A 102 -11.85 1.06 1.49
N VAL A 103 -10.84 0.47 0.85
CA VAL A 103 -10.98 -0.19 -0.43
C VAL A 103 -10.73 -1.67 -0.21
N ALA A 104 -11.69 -2.53 -0.57
CA ALA A 104 -11.45 -3.97 -0.59
C ALA A 104 -11.06 -4.41 -2.00
N LEU A 105 -10.06 -5.28 -2.11
CA LEU A 105 -9.60 -5.84 -3.37
C LEU A 105 -9.67 -7.37 -3.31
N ALA A 106 -10.41 -7.96 -4.24
CA ALA A 106 -10.34 -9.36 -4.58
C ALA A 106 -9.66 -9.49 -5.94
N ALA A 107 -8.61 -10.30 -6.04
CA ALA A 107 -7.89 -10.50 -7.29
C ALA A 107 -7.84 -11.98 -7.64
N ALA A 108 -8.33 -12.34 -8.83
CA ALA A 108 -8.39 -13.74 -9.26
C ALA A 108 -7.01 -14.32 -9.60
N ASP A 109 -6.05 -13.46 -9.96
CA ASP A 109 -4.70 -13.86 -10.30
C ASP A 109 -3.65 -12.79 -9.89
N PRO A 110 -2.37 -13.16 -9.77
CA PRO A 110 -1.31 -12.25 -9.35
C PRO A 110 -1.10 -11.03 -10.26
N SER A 111 -1.32 -11.17 -11.57
CA SER A 111 -1.14 -10.08 -12.53
C SER A 111 -2.26 -9.04 -12.40
N ALA A 112 -3.51 -9.48 -12.32
CA ALA A 112 -4.65 -8.60 -12.08
C ALA A 112 -4.50 -7.87 -10.73
N HIS A 113 -3.99 -8.57 -9.71
CA HIS A 113 -3.66 -7.98 -8.41
C HIS A 113 -2.64 -6.85 -8.57
N GLN A 114 -1.50 -7.12 -9.20
CA GLN A 114 -0.43 -6.13 -9.40
C GLN A 114 -0.92 -4.89 -10.15
N GLN A 115 -1.70 -5.07 -11.22
CA GLN A 115 -2.22 -3.96 -12.01
C GLN A 115 -3.18 -3.07 -11.21
N ALA A 116 -4.11 -3.67 -10.45
CA ALA A 116 -5.04 -2.93 -9.61
C ALA A 116 -4.32 -2.11 -8.52
N LEU A 117 -3.32 -2.71 -7.87
CA LEU A 117 -2.54 -2.04 -6.83
C LEU A 117 -1.69 -0.91 -7.38
N ALA A 118 -1.04 -1.11 -8.53
CA ALA A 118 -0.23 -0.08 -9.16
C ALA A 118 -1.08 1.14 -9.55
N ALA A 119 -2.26 0.90 -10.11
CA ALA A 119 -3.21 1.97 -10.44
C ALA A 119 -3.68 2.72 -9.18
N LEU A 120 -4.05 1.99 -8.12
CA LEU A 120 -4.51 2.58 -6.86
C LEU A 120 -3.38 3.36 -6.16
N ALA A 121 -2.15 2.84 -6.15
CA ALA A 121 -0.98 3.54 -5.64
C ALA A 121 -0.75 4.86 -6.38
N GLY A 122 -0.89 4.86 -7.71
CA GLY A 122 -0.80 6.07 -8.52
C GLY A 122 -1.87 7.11 -8.20
N ILE A 123 -3.07 6.69 -7.76
CA ILE A 123 -4.15 7.58 -7.30
C ILE A 123 -3.81 8.18 -5.94
N LEU A 124 -3.40 7.35 -4.98
CA LEU A 124 -3.13 7.80 -3.60
C LEU A 124 -1.88 8.68 -3.49
N ALA A 125 -0.89 8.46 -4.36
CA ALA A 125 0.32 9.27 -4.41
C ALA A 125 0.11 10.66 -5.06
N ASP A 126 -1.00 10.87 -5.77
CA ASP A 126 -1.36 12.17 -6.35
C ASP A 126 -2.27 12.93 -5.37
N PRO A 127 -1.81 14.04 -4.75
CA PRO A 127 -2.58 14.77 -3.74
C PRO A 127 -3.94 15.27 -4.25
N ALA A 128 -4.03 15.67 -5.52
CA ALA A 128 -5.27 16.17 -6.09
C ALA A 128 -6.28 15.04 -6.30
N ARG A 129 -5.83 13.89 -6.79
CA ARG A 129 -6.69 12.71 -6.94
C ARG A 129 -7.08 12.12 -5.60
N ARG A 130 -6.17 12.10 -4.62
CA ARG A 130 -6.45 11.70 -3.24
C ARG A 130 -7.54 12.57 -2.62
N ALA A 131 -7.40 13.90 -2.70
CA ALA A 131 -8.41 14.83 -2.19
C ALA A 131 -9.77 14.64 -2.89
N ALA A 132 -9.77 14.51 -4.22
CA ALA A 132 -10.99 14.25 -4.98
C ALA A 132 -11.67 12.94 -4.58
N LEU A 133 -10.88 11.89 -4.28
CA LEU A 133 -11.42 10.62 -3.79
C LEU A 133 -12.05 10.80 -2.41
N ASP A 134 -11.39 11.52 -1.50
CA ASP A 134 -11.87 11.80 -0.13
C ASP A 134 -13.16 12.64 -0.11
N GLU A 135 -13.31 13.59 -1.03
CA GLU A 135 -14.46 14.49 -1.14
C GLU A 135 -15.64 13.92 -1.95
N ALA A 136 -15.43 12.87 -2.76
CA ALA A 136 -16.45 12.29 -3.62
C ALA A 136 -17.70 11.88 -2.83
N ALA A 137 -18.85 12.50 -3.12
CA ALA A 137 -20.12 12.31 -2.43
C ALA A 137 -21.08 11.33 -3.16
N THR A 138 -20.73 10.87 -4.36
CA THR A 138 -21.54 9.92 -5.12
C THR A 138 -20.68 8.79 -5.73
N PRO A 139 -21.27 7.60 -6.01
CA PRO A 139 -20.59 6.53 -6.73
C PRO A 139 -19.96 6.97 -8.05
N GLU A 140 -20.62 7.84 -8.81
CA GLU A 140 -20.13 8.36 -10.09
C GLU A 140 -18.87 9.21 -9.91
N GLN A 141 -18.80 10.02 -8.85
CA GLN A 141 -17.62 10.82 -8.54
C GLN A 141 -16.45 9.93 -8.13
N VAL A 142 -16.69 8.88 -7.34
CA VAL A 142 -15.67 7.89 -7.01
C VAL A 142 -15.15 7.22 -8.29
N LEU A 143 -16.04 6.70 -9.13
CA LEU A 143 -15.66 6.05 -10.39
C LEU A 143 -14.90 6.99 -11.33
N ALA A 144 -15.28 8.26 -11.41
CA ALA A 144 -14.55 9.26 -12.20
C ALA A 144 -13.10 9.44 -11.71
N VAL A 145 -12.87 9.49 -10.40
CA VAL A 145 -11.52 9.57 -9.83
C VAL A 145 -10.72 8.30 -10.11
N LEU A 146 -11.36 7.13 -10.04
CA LEU A 146 -10.71 5.83 -10.32
C LEU A 146 -10.42 5.59 -11.82
N GLY A 147 -11.24 6.15 -12.71
CA GLY A 147 -11.11 6.02 -14.17
C GLY A 147 -10.25 7.11 -14.83
N ALA A 148 -10.04 8.25 -14.18
CA ALA A 148 -9.22 9.32 -14.74
C ALA A 148 -7.80 8.80 -15.02
N GLU A 149 -7.39 8.73 -16.30
CA GLU A 149 -5.98 8.60 -16.60
C GLU A 149 -5.28 9.88 -16.16
N ARG A 150 -4.05 9.73 -15.65
CA ARG A 150 -3.21 10.87 -15.31
C ARG A 150 -3.15 11.77 -16.56
N PRO A 151 -3.52 13.06 -16.51
CA PRO A 151 -3.11 13.96 -17.57
C PRO A 151 -1.59 13.84 -17.68
N THR A 152 -1.07 13.57 -18.88
CA THR A 152 0.38 13.63 -19.12
C THR A 152 0.81 15.08 -18.96
N ALA A 153 1.04 15.50 -17.72
CA ALA A 153 1.49 16.84 -17.40
C ALA A 153 3.01 16.83 -17.32
N SER A 154 3.62 17.51 -18.30
CA SER A 154 4.95 18.11 -18.18
C SER A 154 5.15 18.72 -16.80
N ALA A 155 6.36 18.54 -16.27
CA ALA A 155 6.83 19.20 -15.07
C ALA A 155 6.55 20.72 -15.08
N PRO A 156 6.21 21.25 -13.89
CA PRO A 156 6.92 22.41 -13.36
C PRO A 156 7.46 22.06 -11.97
N SER A 157 8.78 22.11 -11.80
CA SER A 157 9.54 23.25 -11.25
C SER A 157 9.32 23.47 -9.76
N ALA A 158 10.43 23.27 -9.05
CA ALA A 158 10.72 23.59 -7.66
C ALA A 158 10.10 24.90 -7.14
N ALA A 159 9.58 24.85 -5.91
CA ALA A 159 9.84 25.85 -4.88
C ALA A 159 9.40 25.33 -3.48
N ALA A 160 10.42 25.03 -2.67
CA ALA A 160 10.56 25.24 -1.22
C ALA A 160 9.35 25.12 -0.27
N ALA A 161 9.47 24.18 0.67
CA ALA A 161 9.21 24.47 2.09
C ALA A 161 10.27 23.78 2.95
N THR A 162 11.22 24.59 3.41
CA THR A 162 12.27 24.27 4.36
C THR A 162 11.67 23.95 5.72
N THR A 163 11.89 22.74 6.24
CA THR A 163 11.96 22.51 7.69
C THR A 163 13.14 21.59 7.95
N ALA A 164 14.14 22.13 8.63
CA ALA A 164 15.30 21.40 9.09
C ALA A 164 14.84 20.27 10.02
N THR A 165 15.14 19.03 9.62
CA THR A 165 15.11 17.87 10.51
C THR A 165 16.43 17.15 10.30
N GLU A 166 17.06 16.80 11.42
CA GLU A 166 18.43 16.31 11.58
C GLU A 166 18.93 15.47 10.41
N SER A 167 19.94 15.99 9.68
CA SER A 167 20.84 15.13 8.92
C SER A 167 21.43 14.13 9.90
N ALA A 168 21.09 12.85 9.73
CA ALA A 168 21.96 11.79 10.20
C ALA A 168 23.32 12.03 9.53
N THR A 169 24.28 12.56 10.28
CA THR A 169 25.67 12.65 9.85
C THR A 169 26.17 11.21 9.72
N VAL A 170 26.21 10.69 8.50
CA VAL A 170 26.90 9.43 8.22
C VAL A 170 28.39 9.70 8.45
N ASP A 171 29.00 8.96 9.37
CA ASP A 171 30.43 9.07 9.64
C ASP A 171 31.17 8.58 8.37
N PRO A 172 32.01 9.39 7.72
CA PRO A 172 32.66 9.01 6.45
C PRO A 172 33.63 7.82 6.56
N ASP A 173 33.96 7.41 7.79
CA ASP A 173 34.78 6.24 8.12
C ASP A 173 33.96 4.99 8.51
N GLU A 174 32.63 5.03 8.42
CA GLU A 174 31.80 3.84 8.70
C GLU A 174 32.04 2.77 7.60
N PRO A 175 32.35 1.52 7.99
CA PRO A 175 32.67 0.48 7.02
C PRO A 175 31.47 0.21 6.09
N THR A 176 31.62 0.56 4.82
CA THR A 176 30.62 0.29 3.78
C THR A 176 30.70 -1.16 3.33
N VAL A 177 29.53 -1.80 3.14
CA VAL A 177 29.42 -3.13 2.53
C VAL A 177 29.05 -2.99 1.06
N PRO A 178 29.60 -3.83 0.16
CA PRO A 178 29.19 -3.84 -1.24
C PRO A 178 27.70 -4.12 -1.38
N SER A 179 27.03 -3.28 -2.18
CA SER A 179 25.62 -3.45 -2.54
C SER A 179 25.40 -4.75 -3.32
N LYS A 180 24.31 -5.43 -3.00
CA LYS A 180 23.76 -6.58 -3.72
C LYS A 180 22.76 -6.14 -4.79
N ASN A 181 22.48 -4.84 -4.87
CA ASN A 181 21.62 -4.20 -5.86
C ASN A 181 20.18 -4.72 -5.78
N LEU A 182 19.74 -5.11 -4.58
CA LEU A 182 18.41 -5.66 -4.34
C LEU A 182 17.81 -5.13 -3.03
N LEU A 183 16.64 -4.50 -3.15
CA LEU A 183 15.77 -4.13 -2.05
C LEU A 183 14.54 -5.04 -2.05
N LEU A 184 14.19 -5.57 -0.89
CA LEU A 184 12.94 -6.30 -0.70
C LEU A 184 11.91 -5.38 -0.04
N THR A 185 10.72 -5.30 -0.61
CA THR A 185 9.56 -4.77 0.11
C THR A 185 8.69 -5.92 0.57
N VAL A 186 8.35 -5.93 1.85
CA VAL A 186 7.69 -7.06 2.46
C VAL A 186 6.34 -6.63 3.01
N CYS A 187 5.31 -7.42 2.71
CA CYS A 187 4.07 -7.39 3.46
C CYS A 187 3.84 -8.77 4.10
N GLY A 188 2.73 -8.96 4.81
CA GLY A 188 2.44 -10.19 5.56
C GLY A 188 2.39 -11.47 4.70
N ASN A 189 1.26 -12.18 4.70
CA ASN A 189 1.13 -13.45 3.98
C ASN A 189 0.96 -13.31 2.44
N GLY A 190 1.30 -12.17 1.81
CA GLY A 190 1.04 -11.92 0.38
C GLY A 190 2.00 -10.93 -0.30
N LEU A 191 1.62 -10.44 -1.48
CA LEU A 191 2.34 -9.42 -2.27
C LEU A 191 1.67 -8.04 -2.27
N GLY A 192 0.47 -7.93 -1.68
CA GLY A 192 -0.44 -6.82 -1.96
C GLY A 192 0.09 -5.45 -1.53
N THR A 193 0.11 -5.19 -0.24
CA THR A 193 0.55 -3.88 0.28
C THR A 193 2.03 -3.60 0.05
N SER A 194 2.88 -4.62 -0.10
CA SER A 194 4.30 -4.45 -0.45
C SER A 194 4.51 -3.80 -1.81
N LEU A 195 3.53 -3.87 -2.73
CA LEU A 195 3.63 -3.24 -4.04
C LEU A 195 3.46 -1.72 -3.98
N PHE A 196 2.69 -1.19 -3.03
CA PHE A 196 2.64 0.26 -2.80
C PHE A 196 4.02 0.77 -2.40
N LEU A 197 4.62 0.10 -1.42
CA LEU A 197 5.96 0.45 -0.95
C LEU A 197 7.02 0.27 -2.05
N LYS A 198 6.91 -0.79 -2.85
CA LYS A 198 7.77 -1.01 -4.02
C LYS A 198 7.68 0.17 -4.98
N ASN A 199 6.47 0.54 -5.42
CA ASN A 199 6.27 1.61 -6.40
C ASN A 199 6.78 2.96 -5.87
N THR A 200 6.56 3.25 -4.58
CA THR A 200 7.08 4.45 -3.94
C THR A 200 8.60 4.43 -3.90
N ALA A 201 9.23 3.31 -3.55
CA ALA A 201 10.69 3.16 -3.57
C ALA A 201 11.27 3.32 -4.99
N GLU A 202 10.66 2.69 -5.99
CA GLU A 202 11.06 2.85 -7.41
C GLU A 202 10.92 4.30 -7.89
N THR A 203 9.89 5.02 -7.44
CA THR A 203 9.70 6.45 -7.76
C THR A 203 10.82 7.31 -7.15
N VAL A 204 11.22 7.03 -5.92
CA VAL A 204 12.34 7.72 -5.25
C VAL A 204 13.66 7.40 -5.97
N LEU A 205 13.94 6.12 -6.23
CA LEU A 205 15.14 5.70 -6.96
C LEU A 205 15.19 6.28 -8.37
N GLY A 206 14.06 6.38 -9.07
CA GLY A 206 13.96 7.06 -10.36
C GLY A 206 14.33 8.53 -10.27
N THR A 207 13.89 9.22 -9.20
CA THR A 207 14.25 10.62 -8.93
C THR A 207 15.76 10.80 -8.69
N TRP A 208 16.41 9.80 -8.07
CA TRP A 208 17.87 9.78 -7.87
C TRP A 208 18.64 9.37 -9.12
N GLY A 209 17.97 8.87 -10.17
CA GLY A 209 18.61 8.29 -11.35
C GLY A 209 19.17 6.88 -11.13
N TRP A 210 18.75 6.20 -10.06
CA TRP A 210 19.27 4.90 -9.61
C TRP A 210 18.43 3.70 -10.06
N GLY A 211 17.38 3.92 -10.84
CA GLY A 211 16.45 2.86 -11.27
C GLY A 211 17.09 1.72 -12.09
N SER A 212 18.28 1.91 -12.65
CA SER A 212 19.05 0.85 -13.33
C SER A 212 20.12 0.19 -12.44
N LEU A 213 20.36 0.74 -11.25
CA LEU A 213 21.42 0.31 -10.33
C LEU A 213 20.87 -0.61 -9.22
N LEU A 214 19.59 -0.47 -8.89
CA LEU A 214 18.92 -1.20 -7.81
C LEU A 214 17.61 -1.81 -8.30
N SER A 215 17.43 -3.11 -8.01
CA SER A 215 16.16 -3.82 -8.19
C SER A 215 15.33 -3.72 -6.91
N VAL A 216 14.02 -3.47 -7.04
CA VAL A 216 13.09 -3.54 -5.92
C VAL A 216 12.08 -4.67 -6.17
N GLU A 217 12.04 -5.64 -5.26
CA GLU A 217 11.14 -6.78 -5.35
C GLU A 217 10.17 -6.82 -4.17
N ALA A 218 8.88 -6.96 -4.49
CA ALA A 218 7.85 -7.22 -3.49
C ALA A 218 7.81 -8.73 -3.17
N THR A 219 7.72 -9.10 -1.89
CA THR A 219 7.63 -10.50 -1.46
C THR A 219 6.84 -10.66 -0.16
N ASP A 220 6.46 -11.90 0.16
CA ASP A 220 5.77 -12.24 1.42
C ASP A 220 6.78 -12.47 2.57
N THR A 221 6.27 -12.48 3.79
CA THR A 221 7.09 -12.62 5.01
C THR A 221 7.92 -13.91 5.06
N ILE A 222 7.42 -15.03 4.53
CA ILE A 222 8.13 -16.32 4.54
C ILE A 222 9.26 -16.29 3.52
N SER A 223 8.94 -15.87 2.30
CA SER A 223 9.91 -15.72 1.20
C SER A 223 11.02 -14.72 1.56
N ALA A 224 10.65 -13.60 2.21
CA ALA A 224 11.59 -12.60 2.72
C ALA A 224 12.62 -13.20 3.68
N LYS A 225 12.20 -14.03 4.65
CA LYS A 225 13.13 -14.70 5.58
C LYS A 225 14.13 -15.59 4.85
N GLY A 226 13.69 -16.31 3.82
CA GLY A 226 14.55 -17.19 3.02
C GLY A 226 15.55 -16.42 2.16
N ARG A 227 15.15 -15.25 1.64
CA ARG A 227 15.92 -14.46 0.67
C ARG A 227 16.62 -13.23 1.27
N ALA A 228 16.46 -12.95 2.55
CA ALA A 228 16.97 -11.74 3.20
C ALA A 228 18.45 -11.48 2.90
N LYS A 229 19.27 -12.54 2.85
CA LYS A 229 20.72 -12.43 2.57
C LYS A 229 21.05 -12.01 1.14
N GLU A 230 20.13 -12.14 0.20
CA GLU A 230 20.28 -11.68 -1.18
C GLU A 230 20.08 -10.16 -1.30
N ALA A 231 19.44 -9.54 -0.31
CA ALA A 231 19.08 -8.13 -0.34
C ALA A 231 20.04 -7.26 0.49
N ASP A 232 20.08 -5.98 0.15
CA ASP A 232 20.75 -4.93 0.92
C ASP A 232 19.94 -4.58 2.16
N ALA A 233 18.62 -4.48 2.01
CA ALA A 233 17.69 -4.22 3.09
C ALA A 233 16.28 -4.73 2.79
N ILE A 234 15.46 -4.76 3.83
CA ILE A 234 14.01 -4.99 3.75
C ILE A 234 13.28 -3.71 4.18
N LEU A 235 12.36 -3.22 3.35
CA LEU A 235 11.41 -2.17 3.73
C LEU A 235 10.04 -2.81 4.02
N THR A 236 9.41 -2.48 5.15
CA THR A 236 8.13 -3.08 5.54
C THR A 236 7.40 -2.23 6.59
N SER A 237 6.20 -2.63 7.03
CA SER A 237 5.49 -1.98 8.14
C SER A 237 5.95 -2.49 9.50
N GLY A 238 5.66 -1.73 10.57
CA GLY A 238 6.06 -2.11 11.94
C GLY A 238 5.55 -3.48 12.37
N ALA A 239 4.29 -3.81 12.07
CA ALA A 239 3.69 -5.09 12.43
C ALA A 239 4.36 -6.29 11.71
N ILE A 240 4.77 -6.09 10.45
CA ILE A 240 5.46 -7.13 9.69
C ILE A 240 6.94 -7.23 10.09
N ALA A 241 7.59 -6.12 10.42
CA ALA A 241 8.95 -6.14 10.98
C ALA A 241 9.03 -6.99 12.26
N GLN A 242 8.03 -6.87 13.15
CA GLN A 242 7.93 -7.70 14.36
C GLN A 242 7.79 -9.20 14.02
N THR A 243 7.00 -9.52 12.99
CA THR A 243 6.79 -10.91 12.53
C THR A 243 8.03 -11.48 11.82
N LEU A 244 8.76 -10.65 11.08
CA LEU A 244 10.01 -11.02 10.42
C LEU A 244 11.08 -11.40 11.45
N GLY A 245 11.22 -10.60 12.51
CA GLY A 245 12.28 -10.76 13.51
C GLY A 245 13.66 -10.51 12.92
N GLU A 246 14.69 -11.12 13.51
CA GLU A 246 16.06 -10.97 13.03
C GLU A 246 16.33 -11.83 11.78
N VAL A 247 16.60 -11.16 10.66
CA VAL A 247 16.82 -11.78 9.34
C VAL A 247 18.23 -11.54 8.78
N GLY A 248 19.11 -10.91 9.58
CA GLY A 248 20.54 -10.73 9.24
C GLY A 248 20.85 -9.65 8.20
N VAL A 249 19.86 -8.84 7.83
CA VAL A 249 19.99 -7.61 7.03
C VAL A 249 19.18 -6.49 7.68
N PRO A 250 19.50 -5.21 7.42
CA PRO A 250 18.70 -4.09 7.90
C PRO A 250 17.23 -4.21 7.50
N VAL A 251 16.34 -4.02 8.48
CA VAL A 251 14.90 -3.93 8.28
C VAL A 251 14.46 -2.51 8.64
N HIS A 252 13.92 -1.78 7.67
CA HIS A 252 13.40 -0.43 7.87
C HIS A 252 11.88 -0.44 7.90
N VAL A 253 11.34 0.12 8.97
CA VAL A 253 9.91 0.36 9.12
C VAL A 253 9.54 1.63 8.34
N ILE A 254 8.52 1.50 7.50
CA ILE A 254 7.85 2.58 6.79
C ILE A 254 6.41 2.60 7.27
N GLU A 255 5.96 3.75 7.70
CA GLU A 255 4.63 3.99 8.24
C GLU A 255 3.65 4.36 7.12
N ASN A 256 4.02 5.30 6.24
CA ASN A 256 3.20 5.71 5.11
C ASN A 256 3.81 5.20 3.79
N PHE A 257 3.23 4.13 3.25
CA PHE A 257 3.75 3.47 2.05
C PHE A 257 3.62 4.33 0.78
N THR A 258 2.85 5.41 0.80
CA THR A 258 2.74 6.36 -0.31
C THR A 258 3.60 7.62 -0.12
N SER A 259 4.33 7.74 0.99
CA SER A 259 5.19 8.89 1.28
C SER A 259 6.55 8.73 0.61
N THR A 260 6.78 9.45 -0.49
CA THR A 260 8.10 9.51 -1.13
C THR A 260 9.16 10.11 -0.21
N ALA A 261 8.79 11.08 0.64
CA ALA A 261 9.71 11.70 1.60
C ALA A 261 10.19 10.72 2.67
N GLU A 262 9.29 9.88 3.19
CA GLU A 262 9.65 8.88 4.20
C GLU A 262 10.54 7.78 3.63
N VAL A 263 10.18 7.29 2.43
CA VAL A 263 10.99 6.27 1.73
C VAL A 263 12.35 6.83 1.31
N ASP A 264 12.43 8.07 0.83
CA ASP A 264 13.70 8.77 0.56
C ASP A 264 14.57 8.85 1.82
N ALA A 265 14.02 9.27 2.96
CA ALA A 265 14.74 9.32 4.23
C ALA A 265 15.20 7.93 4.72
N ALA A 266 14.45 6.86 4.45
CA ALA A 266 14.89 5.49 4.75
C ALA A 266 16.02 5.03 3.82
N LEU A 267 15.92 5.28 2.51
CA LEU A 267 16.95 4.93 1.54
C LEU A 267 18.26 5.69 1.77
N ARG A 268 18.20 6.96 2.19
CA ARG A 268 19.40 7.77 2.53
C ARG A 268 20.13 7.29 3.78
N ARG A 269 19.46 6.52 4.64
CA ARG A 269 20.09 5.84 5.79
C ARG A 269 20.78 4.55 5.38
N LEU A 270 20.39 3.96 4.26
CA LEU A 270 20.93 2.70 3.74
C LEU A 270 22.12 2.89 2.81
N TYR A 271 22.03 3.90 1.93
CA TYR A 271 23.03 4.16 0.92
C TYR A 271 23.75 5.47 1.22
N ALA A 272 25.07 5.47 1.04
CA ALA A 272 25.86 6.70 1.08
C ALA A 272 25.57 7.51 -0.20
N VAL A 273 24.62 8.45 -0.10
CA VAL A 273 24.15 9.34 -1.19
C VAL A 273 24.21 10.81 -0.83
#